data_AF-A0A484N3G2-F1
#
_entry.id   AF-A0A484N3G2-F1
#
_cell.length_a   1.000
_cell.length_b   1.000
_cell.length_c   1.000
_cell.angle_alpha   90.00
_cell.angle_beta   90.00
_cell.angle_gamma   90.00
#
_symmetry.space_group_name_H-M   'P 1'
#
loop_
_entity.id
_entity.type
_entity.pdbx_description
1 polymer ?
#
loop_
_entity_poly.entity_id
_entity_poly.type
_entity_poly.pdbx_seq_one_letter_code
_entity_poly.pdbx_strand_id
1 'polypeptide(L)'
;MSSTLLEVTRASHEEIERLERVIVKDLQTEPATNKDRLYQSHRVRNVIERIIDTTHRLTREYHRRNLGARVLDTSDEYEQLLKHEQPITFSGEVSAFTILAIICACICIWMTCGSTSVPKSFRE
;
A
#
# COMPACT_ATOMS: atom_id res chain seq x y z
N MET A 1 -30.58 -18.07 -19.12
CA MET A 1 -31.19 -16.76 -18.88
C MET A 1 -30.31 -15.70 -19.53
N SER A 2 -30.75 -15.10 -20.64
CA SER A 2 -30.02 -13.98 -21.25
C SER A 2 -30.30 -12.75 -20.40
N SER A 3 -29.36 -12.39 -19.51
CA SER A 3 -29.47 -11.18 -18.70
C SER A 3 -29.29 -9.95 -19.59
N THR A 4 -30.17 -8.97 -19.42
CA THR A 4 -30.09 -7.69 -20.14
C THR A 4 -28.83 -6.92 -19.71
N LEU A 5 -28.32 -6.02 -20.55
CA LEU A 5 -27.13 -5.21 -20.23
C LEU A 5 -27.30 -4.48 -18.88
N LEU A 6 -28.50 -3.92 -18.65
CA LEU A 6 -28.81 -3.18 -17.43
C LEU A 6 -28.79 -4.07 -16.18
N GLU A 7 -29.25 -5.32 -16.28
CA GLU A 7 -29.18 -6.26 -15.16
C GLU A 7 -27.74 -6.67 -14.85
N VAL A 8 -26.91 -6.90 -15.87
CA VAL A 8 -25.49 -7.22 -15.70
C VAL A 8 -24.74 -6.05 -15.07
N THR A 9 -25.00 -4.85 -15.55
CA THR A 9 -24.45 -3.60 -15.01
C THR A 9 -24.85 -3.42 -13.55
N ARG A 10 -26.15 -3.52 -13.23
CA ARG A 10 -26.65 -3.35 -11.86
C ARG A 10 -26.02 -4.37 -10.92
N ALA A 11 -26.01 -5.65 -11.30
CA ALA A 11 -25.42 -6.71 -10.48
C ALA A 11 -23.92 -6.49 -10.25
N SER A 12 -23.19 -6.01 -11.27
CA SER A 12 -21.76 -5.74 -11.16
C SER A 12 -21.46 -4.56 -10.23
N HIS A 13 -22.24 -3.47 -10.31
CA HIS A 13 -22.09 -2.34 -9.39
C HIS A 13 -22.49 -2.71 -7.96
N GLU A 14 -23.55 -3.48 -7.75
CA GLU A 14 -23.92 -3.99 -6.41
C GLU A 14 -22.82 -4.85 -5.79
N GLU A 15 -22.12 -5.64 -6.61
CA GLU A 15 -20.97 -6.43 -6.15
C GLU A 15 -19.79 -5.52 -5.76
N ILE A 16 -19.46 -4.52 -6.58
CA ILE A 16 -18.40 -3.54 -6.26
C ILE A 16 -18.71 -2.86 -4.92
N GLU A 17 -19.91 -2.34 -4.71
CA GLU A 17 -20.27 -1.69 -3.44
C GLU A 17 -20.18 -2.65 -2.23
N ARG A 18 -20.49 -3.94 -2.41
CA ARG A 18 -20.33 -4.93 -1.34
C ARG A 18 -18.86 -5.13 -1.00
N LEU A 19 -18.00 -5.25 -2.00
CA LEU A 19 -16.55 -5.40 -1.82
C LEU A 19 -15.95 -4.17 -1.15
N GLU A 20 -16.38 -2.96 -1.54
CA GLU A 20 -15.98 -1.71 -0.90
C GLU A 20 -16.40 -1.65 0.58
N ARG A 21 -17.65 -2.03 0.89
CA ARG A 21 -18.13 -2.11 2.28
C ARG A 21 -17.29 -3.07 3.13
N VAL A 22 -16.84 -4.18 2.55
CA VAL A 22 -15.94 -5.13 3.23
C VAL A 22 -14.58 -4.50 3.50
N ILE A 23 -13.98 -3.81 2.51
CA ILE A 23 -12.70 -3.12 2.69
C ILE A 23 -12.80 -2.05 3.79
N VAL A 24 -13.82 -1.21 3.75
CA VAL A 24 -14.04 -0.15 4.75
C VAL A 24 -14.15 -0.76 6.14
N LYS A 25 -14.92 -1.85 6.28
CA LYS A 25 -15.06 -2.55 7.56
C LYS A 25 -13.72 -3.14 8.04
N ASP A 26 -12.97 -3.79 7.16
CA ASP A 26 -11.67 -4.37 7.51
C ASP A 26 -10.70 -3.28 7.95
N LEU A 27 -10.66 -2.13 7.27
CA LEU A 27 -9.76 -1.01 7.59
C LEU A 27 -10.15 -0.23 8.85
N GLN A 28 -11.43 -0.22 9.23
CA GLN A 28 -11.89 0.37 10.50
C GLN A 28 -11.36 -0.38 11.73
N THR A 29 -10.93 -1.64 11.58
CA THR A 29 -10.32 -2.40 12.68
C THR A 29 -8.81 -2.18 12.72
N GLU A 30 -8.31 -1.59 13.81
CA GLU A 30 -6.88 -1.43 14.02
C GLU A 30 -6.25 -2.77 14.44
N PRO A 31 -5.25 -3.29 13.69
CA PRO A 31 -4.60 -4.54 14.03
C PRO A 31 -3.65 -4.38 15.22
N ALA A 32 -3.72 -5.30 16.19
CA ALA A 32 -2.87 -5.27 17.38
C ALA A 32 -1.41 -5.67 17.12
N THR A 33 -1.15 -6.47 16.07
CA THR A 33 0.19 -6.97 15.75
C THR A 33 0.60 -6.68 14.31
N ASN A 34 1.91 -6.59 14.06
CA ASN A 34 2.47 -6.40 12.72
C ASN A 34 2.08 -7.54 11.75
N LYS A 35 1.95 -8.77 12.26
CA LYS A 35 1.52 -9.93 11.48
C LYS A 35 0.06 -9.77 11.04
N ASP A 36 -0.82 -9.33 11.92
CA ASP A 36 -2.23 -9.10 11.60
C ASP A 36 -2.41 -7.96 10.61
N ARG A 37 -1.59 -6.91 10.72
CA ARG A 37 -1.54 -5.82 9.74
C ARG A 37 -1.17 -6.33 8.34
N LEU A 38 -0.18 -7.20 8.24
CA LEU A 38 0.22 -7.80 6.95
C LEU A 38 -0.91 -8.64 6.35
N TYR A 39 -1.59 -9.46 7.15
CA TYR A 39 -2.73 -10.24 6.66
C TYR A 39 -3.91 -9.36 6.23
N GLN A 40 -4.19 -8.30 6.99
CA GLN A 40 -5.21 -7.32 6.63
C GLN A 40 -4.87 -6.67 5.28
N SER A 41 -3.61 -6.24 5.07
CA SER A 41 -3.17 -5.70 3.78
C SER A 41 -3.33 -6.70 2.64
N HIS A 42 -3.00 -7.97 2.85
CA HIS A 42 -3.15 -8.99 1.81
C HIS A 42 -4.62 -9.26 1.47
N ARG A 43 -5.51 -9.30 2.48
CA ARG A 43 -6.95 -9.44 2.25
C ARG A 43 -7.51 -8.25 1.46
N VAL A 44 -7.19 -7.03 1.89
CA VAL A 44 -7.65 -5.80 1.21
C VAL A 44 -7.17 -5.77 -0.23
N ARG A 45 -5.91 -6.14 -0.48
CA ARG A 45 -5.36 -6.23 -1.85
C ARG A 45 -6.14 -7.21 -2.72
N ASN A 46 -6.43 -8.41 -2.21
CA ASN A 46 -7.17 -9.42 -2.97
C ASN A 46 -8.62 -8.96 -3.27
N VAL A 47 -9.24 -8.17 -2.39
CA VAL A 47 -10.56 -7.59 -2.64
C VAL A 47 -10.48 -6.48 -3.71
N ILE A 48 -9.45 -5.64 -3.67
CA ILE A 48 -9.20 -4.60 -4.69
C ILE A 48 -8.99 -5.24 -6.08
N GLU A 49 -8.21 -6.32 -6.16
CA GLU A 49 -8.00 -7.05 -7.42
C GLU A 49 -9.34 -7.54 -8.02
N ARG A 50 -10.28 -7.99 -7.19
CA ARG A 50 -11.63 -8.37 -7.64
C ARG A 50 -12.45 -7.17 -8.15
N ILE A 51 -12.34 -6.01 -7.50
CA ILE A 51 -13.01 -4.78 -7.95
C ILE A 51 -12.47 -4.37 -9.32
N ILE A 52 -11.15 -4.41 -9.50
CA ILE A 52 -10.47 -4.12 -10.77
C ILE A 52 -10.97 -5.07 -11.87
N ASP A 53 -10.98 -6.38 -11.63
CA ASP A 53 -11.45 -7.37 -12.60
C ASP A 53 -12.92 -7.17 -12.99
N THR A 54 -13.78 -6.86 -12.01
CA THR A 54 -15.20 -6.59 -12.23
C THR A 54 -15.41 -5.33 -13.04
N THR A 55 -14.61 -4.29 -12.77
CA THR A 55 -14.64 -3.02 -13.52
C THR A 55 -14.19 -3.22 -14.96
N HIS A 56 -13.09 -3.93 -15.20
CA HIS A 56 -12.66 -4.28 -16.56
C HIS A 56 -13.70 -5.09 -17.31
N ARG A 57 -14.38 -6.04 -16.64
CA ARG A 57 -15.49 -6.78 -17.23
C ARG A 57 -16.64 -5.87 -17.63
N LEU A 58 -17.03 -4.93 -16.77
CA LEU A 58 -18.09 -3.96 -17.04
C LEU A 58 -17.75 -3.08 -18.26
N THR A 59 -16.54 -2.51 -18.30
CA THR A 59 -16.05 -1.71 -19.43
C THR A 59 -16.06 -2.51 -20.74
N ARG A 60 -15.65 -3.78 -20.71
CA ARG A 60 -15.70 -4.67 -21.88
C ARG A 60 -17.14 -4.93 -22.35
N GLU A 61 -18.08 -5.19 -21.44
CA GLU A 61 -19.49 -5.39 -21.79
C GLU A 61 -20.11 -4.13 -22.42
N TYR A 62 -19.78 -2.94 -21.90
CA TYR A 62 -20.20 -1.68 -22.50
C TYR A 62 -19.63 -1.48 -23.90
N HIS A 63 -18.33 -1.67 -24.09
CA HIS A 63 -17.71 -1.53 -25.41
C HIS A 63 -18.24 -2.54 -26.43
N ARG A 64 -18.48 -3.79 -26.00
CA ARG A 64 -19.02 -4.85 -26.86
C ARG A 64 -20.39 -4.48 -27.43
N ARG A 65 -21.23 -3.81 -26.65
CA ARG A 65 -22.61 -3.47 -27.06
C ARG A 65 -22.72 -2.08 -27.68
N ASN A 66 -21.80 -1.17 -27.37
CA ASN A 66 -21.76 0.18 -27.92
C ASN A 66 -20.45 0.43 -28.70
N LEU A 67 -20.40 -0.03 -29.96
CA LEU A 67 -19.25 0.16 -30.86
C LEU A 67 -18.87 1.63 -31.16
N GLY A 68 -19.67 2.61 -30.73
CA GLY A 68 -19.46 4.04 -31.02
C GLY A 68 -19.32 4.96 -29.81
N ALA A 69 -19.39 4.44 -28.58
CA ALA A 69 -19.23 5.28 -27.40
C ALA A 69 -17.74 5.54 -27.14
N ARG A 70 -17.25 6.74 -27.47
CA ARG A 70 -15.97 7.24 -26.95
C ARG A 70 -16.12 7.35 -25.43
N VAL A 71 -15.62 6.36 -24.70
CA VAL A 71 -15.39 6.51 -23.27
C VAL A 71 -14.31 7.60 -23.15
N LEU A 72 -14.64 8.71 -22.52
CA LEU A 72 -13.63 9.62 -21.99
C LEU A 72 -12.97 8.83 -20.88
N ASP A 73 -11.81 8.25 -21.17
CA ASP A 73 -11.04 7.53 -20.17
C ASP A 73 -10.46 8.57 -19.21
N THR A 74 -11.20 8.87 -18.14
CA THR A 74 -10.72 9.74 -17.06
C THR A 74 -9.59 9.06 -16.28
N SER A 75 -9.20 7.82 -16.61
CA SER A 75 -8.02 7.17 -16.04
C SER A 75 -6.77 8.02 -16.22
N ASP A 76 -6.65 8.77 -17.32
CA ASP A 76 -5.55 9.70 -17.57
C ASP A 76 -5.48 10.83 -16.51
N GLU A 77 -6.63 11.36 -16.09
CA GLU A 77 -6.73 12.34 -14.99
C GLU A 77 -6.39 11.70 -13.64
N TYR A 78 -6.87 10.48 -13.38
CA TYR A 78 -6.55 9.75 -12.15
C TYR A 78 -5.07 9.38 -12.08
N GLU A 79 -4.44 8.97 -13.18
CA GLU A 79 -3.02 8.62 -13.25
C GLU A 79 -2.12 9.85 -13.07
N GLN A 80 -2.58 11.04 -13.50
CA GLN A 80 -1.93 12.31 -13.19
C GLN A 80 -2.06 12.70 -11.70
N LEU A 81 -3.18 12.42 -11.06
CA LEU A 81 -3.37 12.62 -9.62
C LEU A 81 -2.58 11.60 -8.78
N LEU A 82 -2.49 10.34 -9.23
CA LEU A 82 -1.74 9.26 -8.57
C LEU A 82 -0.23 9.54 -8.53
N LYS A 83 0.32 10.22 -9.54
CA LYS A 83 1.72 10.67 -9.56
C LYS A 83 2.02 11.71 -8.47
N HIS A 84 1.00 12.36 -7.92
CA HIS A 84 1.14 13.35 -6.86
C HIS A 84 1.05 12.74 -5.45
N GLU A 85 0.63 11.48 -5.34
CA GLU A 85 0.62 10.76 -4.07
C GLU A 85 1.98 10.08 -3.86
N GLN A 86 2.56 10.34 -2.69
CA GLN A 86 3.90 9.87 -2.36
C GLN A 86 3.92 8.34 -2.44
N PRO A 87 4.90 7.73 -3.12
CA PRO A 87 5.03 6.28 -3.10
C PRO A 87 5.09 5.84 -1.63
N ILE A 88 4.22 4.90 -1.23
CA ILE A 88 4.35 4.18 0.03
C ILE A 88 5.71 3.49 -0.01
N THR A 89 6.73 4.17 0.52
CA THR A 89 7.98 3.54 0.86
C THR A 89 7.62 2.47 1.88
N PHE A 90 7.78 1.21 1.50
CA PHE A 90 8.12 0.22 2.52
C PHE A 90 9.45 0.72 3.07
N SER A 91 9.39 1.42 4.21
CA SER A 91 10.57 1.98 4.83
C SER A 91 11.44 0.84 5.38
N GLY A 92 12.16 0.18 4.48
CA GLY A 92 13.43 -0.49 4.78
C GLY A 92 14.56 0.51 5.02
N GLU A 93 14.26 1.81 4.97
CA GLU A 93 15.19 2.89 5.23
C GLU A 93 15.28 3.22 6.73
N VAL A 94 14.26 2.94 7.56
CA VAL A 94 14.40 3.13 9.02
C VAL A 94 15.44 2.19 9.61
N SER A 95 15.68 1.00 9.03
CA SER A 95 16.73 0.09 9.47
C SER A 95 18.13 0.53 9.04
N ALA A 96 18.30 1.03 7.81
CA ALA A 96 19.64 1.40 7.33
C ALA A 96 20.17 2.65 8.04
N PHE A 97 19.34 3.68 8.21
CA PHE A 97 19.77 4.92 8.87
C PHE A 97 19.98 4.76 10.38
N THR A 98 19.16 3.96 11.06
CA THR A 98 19.38 3.70 12.51
C THR A 98 20.57 2.78 12.74
N ILE A 99 20.76 1.73 11.94
CA ILE A 99 21.94 0.85 12.04
C ILE A 99 23.21 1.62 11.72
N LEU A 100 23.22 2.45 10.66
CA LEU A 100 24.39 3.27 10.33
C LEU A 100 24.67 4.33 11.40
N ALA A 101 23.64 4.91 12.03
CA ALA A 101 23.80 5.83 13.17
C ALA A 101 24.34 5.12 14.42
N ILE A 102 23.90 3.89 14.72
CA ILE A 102 24.43 3.08 15.82
C ILE A 102 25.88 2.66 15.54
N ILE A 103 26.19 2.22 14.32
CA ILE A 103 27.56 1.88 13.91
C ILE A 103 28.46 3.13 13.99
N CYS A 104 28.00 4.28 13.51
CA CYS A 104 28.74 5.55 13.61
C CYS A 104 28.93 5.97 15.07
N ALA A 105 27.91 5.86 15.92
CA ALA A 105 28.01 6.14 17.35
C ALA A 105 28.99 5.17 18.05
N CYS A 106 28.95 3.86 17.74
CA CYS A 106 29.90 2.89 18.27
C CYS A 106 31.34 3.16 17.80
N ILE A 107 31.54 3.54 16.53
CA ILE A 107 32.86 3.91 16.01
C ILE A 107 33.34 5.24 16.62
N CYS A 108 32.46 6.22 16.81
CA CYS A 108 32.79 7.49 17.47
C CYS A 108 33.11 7.28 18.96
N ILE A 109 32.35 6.44 19.67
CA ILE A 109 32.66 6.06 21.07
C ILE A 109 33.99 5.30 21.11
N TRP A 110 34.25 4.39 20.18
CA TRP A 110 35.51 3.66 20.12
C TRP A 110 36.71 4.56 19.80
N MET A 111 36.55 5.52 18.88
CA MET A 111 37.59 6.51 18.54
C MET A 111 37.79 7.59 19.62
N THR A 112 36.77 7.93 20.41
CA THR A 112 36.89 8.92 21.50
C THR A 112 37.29 8.30 22.84
N CYS A 113 36.92 7.04 23.13
CA CYS A 113 37.40 6.30 24.30
C CYS A 113 38.75 5.60 24.09
N GLY A 114 39.21 5.41 22.86
CA GLY A 114 40.52 4.80 22.56
C GLY A 114 41.72 5.73 22.75
N SER A 115 41.52 6.99 23.17
CA SER A 115 42.60 7.95 23.38
C SER A 115 42.25 8.92 24.50
N THR A 116 42.22 8.42 25.72
CA THR A 116 42.69 9.08 26.96
C THR A 116 42.24 8.18 28.12
N SER A 117 43.10 7.77 29.03
CA SER A 117 44.26 8.47 29.53
C SER A 117 45.14 7.46 30.27
N VAL A 118 46.46 7.61 30.21
CA VAL A 118 47.30 7.12 31.32
C VAL A 118 47.50 8.31 32.24
N PRO A 119 46.66 8.52 33.28
CA PRO A 119 47.04 9.38 34.38
C PRO A 119 48.06 8.64 35.25
N LYS A 120 49.26 9.22 35.35
CA LYS A 120 50.21 8.88 36.40
C LYS A 120 49.65 9.35 37.74
N SER A 121 49.07 8.44 38.53
CA SER A 121 49.13 8.49 39.99
C SER A 121 48.58 7.20 40.60
N PHE A 122 49.48 6.47 41.30
CA PHE A 122 49.22 5.64 42.49
C PHE A 122 48.38 4.36 42.25
N ARG A 123 48.95 3.15 42.08
CA ARG A 123 49.68 2.31 43.05
C ARG A 123 49.15 2.43 44.49
N GLU A 124 48.19 1.59 44.83
CA GLU A 124 48.24 0.59 45.92
C GLU A 124 47.14 -0.46 45.69
#